data_AF-A0A2X2BJH7-F1
#
_entry.id   AF-A0A2X2BJH7-F1
#
_cell.length_a   1.000
_cell.length_b   1.000
_cell.length_c   1.000
_cell.angle_alpha   90.00
_cell.angle_beta   90.00
_cell.angle_gamma   90.00
#
_symmetry.space_group_name_H-M   'P 1'
#
loop_
_entity.id
_entity.type
_entity.pdbx_description
1 polymer ?
#
loop_
_entity_poly.entity_id
_entity_poly.type
_entity_poly.pdbx_seq_one_letter_code
_entity_poly.pdbx_strand_id
1 'polypeptide(L)'
;MRILFVAELKGKDPQTTNVPVIGGHSGVTILPLLSQVAGVSFTDEEVAALTKRIQNAGTEVVEAKAGGGSATLSMGQAAARFGSFIDPCFKWRKRCY
;
A
#
# COMPACT_ATOMS: atom_id res chain seq x y z
N MET A 1 -1.37 -0.37 3.76
CA MET A 1 -0.20 0.02 2.94
C MET A 1 -0.59 1.26 2.16
N ARG A 2 0.23 2.32 2.09
CA ARG A 2 -0.13 3.49 1.26
C ARG A 2 0.06 3.14 -0.21
N ILE A 3 -1.00 3.31 -0.99
CA ILE A 3 -1.01 3.03 -2.42
C ILE A 3 -1.11 4.37 -3.14
N LEU A 4 -0.01 4.79 -3.77
CA LEU A 4 0.09 6.06 -4.48
C LEU A 4 -0.81 6.10 -5.74
N PHE A 5 -1.04 4.95 -6.36
CA PHE A 5 -1.80 4.83 -7.61
C PHE A 5 -3.23 5.37 -7.52
N VAL A 6 -3.88 5.23 -6.36
CA VAL A 6 -5.24 5.72 -6.18
C VAL A 6 -5.28 7.25 -6.13
N ALA A 7 -4.30 7.85 -5.46
CA ALA A 7 -4.17 9.30 -5.37
C ALA A 7 -3.82 9.92 -6.73
N GLU A 8 -2.91 9.29 -7.47
CA GLU A 8 -2.50 9.71 -8.81
C GLU A 8 -3.67 9.68 -9.81
N LEU A 9 -4.43 8.59 -9.84
CA LEU A 9 -5.55 8.43 -10.78
C LEU A 9 -6.68 9.42 -10.52
N LYS A 10 -6.93 9.76 -9.25
CA LYS A 10 -8.05 10.63 -8.84
C LYS A 10 -7.62 12.06 -8.49
N GLY A 11 -6.37 12.42 -8.75
CA GLY A 11 -5.83 13.75 -8.48
C GLY A 11 -5.89 14.17 -7.00
N LYS A 12 -5.83 13.21 -6.08
CA LYS A 12 -5.84 13.46 -4.63
C LYS A 12 -4.43 13.51 -4.07
N ASP A 13 -4.30 14.08 -2.87
CA ASP A 13 -3.02 14.07 -2.17
C ASP A 13 -2.65 12.64 -1.72
N PRO A 14 -1.49 12.11 -2.15
CA PRO A 14 -1.00 10.79 -1.74
C PRO A 14 -0.70 10.66 -0.24
N GLN A 15 -0.52 11.76 0.49
CA GLN A 15 -0.27 11.69 1.94
C GLN A 15 -1.55 11.43 2.74
N THR A 16 -2.69 11.93 2.26
CA THR A 16 -4.00 11.82 2.93
C THR A 16 -4.83 10.66 2.41
N THR A 17 -4.53 10.14 1.22
CA THR A 17 -5.23 9.00 0.63
C THR A 17 -4.76 7.69 1.26
N ASN A 18 -5.63 7.07 2.07
CA ASN A 18 -5.38 5.77 2.67
C ASN A 18 -6.28 4.70 2.04
N VAL A 19 -5.68 3.60 1.62
CA VAL A 19 -6.38 2.46 1.01
C VAL A 19 -6.17 1.24 1.90
N PRO A 20 -7.23 0.65 2.48
CA PRO A 20 -7.11 -0.59 3.22
C PRO A 20 -6.77 -1.71 2.26
N VAL A 21 -5.83 -2.57 2.66
CA VAL A 21 -5.43 -3.76 1.92
C VAL A 21 -5.51 -4.94 2.87
N ILE A 22 -6.20 -5.99 2.45
CA ILE A 22 -6.37 -7.22 3.22
C ILE A 22 -5.86 -8.43 2.43
N GLY A 23 -5.83 -9.58 3.08
CA GLY A 23 -5.37 -10.84 2.50
C GLY A 23 -3.88 -11.09 2.74
N GLY A 24 -3.16 -11.44 1.68
CA GLY A 24 -1.73 -11.76 1.71
C GLY A 24 -0.85 -10.65 1.10
N HIS A 25 0.42 -10.99 0.87
CA HIS A 25 1.43 -10.08 0.31
C HIS A 25 2.00 -10.57 -1.04
N SER A 26 1.28 -11.43 -1.76
CA SER A 26 1.74 -11.97 -3.05
C SER A 26 0.62 -12.08 -4.08
N GLY A 27 0.81 -11.40 -5.22
CA GLY A 27 -0.07 -11.46 -6.39
C GLY A 27 -1.55 -11.36 -6.03
N VAL A 28 -2.33 -12.38 -6.43
CA VAL A 28 -3.78 -12.46 -6.27
C VAL A 28 -4.28 -12.44 -4.82
N THR A 29 -3.40 -12.69 -3.85
CA THR A 29 -3.78 -12.64 -2.43
C THR A 29 -3.89 -11.21 -1.88
N ILE A 30 -3.37 -10.22 -2.60
CA ILE A 30 -3.44 -8.81 -2.23
C ILE A 30 -4.79 -8.25 -2.67
N LEU A 31 -5.65 -7.90 -1.71
CA LEU A 31 -7.00 -7.39 -1.96
C LEU A 31 -7.12 -5.93 -1.48
N PRO A 32 -7.03 -4.94 -2.38
CA PRO A 32 -7.25 -3.54 -2.06
C PRO A 32 -8.75 -3.22 -1.94
N LEU A 33 -9.18 -2.70 -0.80
CA LEU A 33 -10.58 -2.31 -0.54
C LEU A 33 -10.85 -0.89 -1.08
N LEU A 34 -10.95 -0.78 -2.40
CA LEU A 34 -11.18 0.51 -3.08
C LEU A 34 -12.54 1.15 -2.72
N SER A 35 -13.53 0.35 -2.35
CA SER A 35 -14.85 0.83 -1.90
C SER A 35 -14.83 1.59 -0.57
N GLN A 36 -13.77 1.44 0.24
CA GLN A 36 -13.63 2.11 1.53
C GLN A 36 -12.77 3.38 1.46
N VAL A 37 -12.37 3.80 0.26
CA VAL A 37 -11.57 5.02 0.08
C VAL A 37 -12.50 6.22 0.22
N ALA A 38 -12.23 7.07 1.20
CA ALA A 38 -13.08 8.21 1.51
C ALA A 38 -13.18 9.21 0.34
N GLY A 39 -14.41 9.51 -0.06
CA GLY A 39 -14.73 10.54 -1.06
C GLY A 39 -14.22 10.22 -2.46
N VAL A 40 -14.09 8.94 -2.82
CA VAL A 40 -13.74 8.50 -4.17
C VAL A 40 -14.65 7.34 -4.56
N SER A 41 -15.24 7.44 -5.75
CA SER A 41 -15.89 6.32 -6.42
C SER A 41 -15.02 5.87 -7.61
N PHE A 42 -15.11 4.58 -7.90
CA PHE A 42 -14.40 3.95 -9.02
C PHE A 42 -15.42 3.23 -9.89
N THR A 43 -15.17 3.17 -11.19
CA THR A 43 -15.91 2.27 -12.09
C THR A 43 -15.34 0.85 -11.98
N ASP A 44 -16.09 -0.16 -12.43
CA ASP A 44 -15.64 -1.55 -12.37
C ASP A 44 -14.35 -1.77 -13.18
N GLU A 45 -14.18 -1.05 -14.29
CA GLU A 45 -12.96 -1.09 -15.11
C GLU A 45 -11.77 -0.48 -14.36
N GLU A 46 -11.97 0.66 -13.69
CA GLU A 46 -10.92 1.29 -12.86
C GLU A 46 -10.52 0.38 -11.70
N VAL A 47 -11.49 -0.27 -11.05
CA VAL A 47 -11.25 -1.23 -9.96
C VAL A 47 -10.42 -2.40 -10.45
N ALA A 48 -10.78 -2.99 -11.59
CA ALA A 48 -10.05 -4.12 -12.17
C ALA A 48 -8.62 -3.72 -12.57
N ALA A 49 -8.45 -2.57 -13.22
CA ALA A 49 -7.14 -2.06 -13.64
C ALA A 49 -6.25 -1.73 -12.43
N LEU A 50 -6.77 -1.02 -11.43
CA LEU A 50 -6.04 -0.68 -10.21
C LEU A 50 -5.65 -1.93 -9.43
N THR A 51 -6.58 -2.88 -9.26
CA THR A 51 -6.30 -4.14 -8.56
C THR A 51 -5.18 -4.91 -9.24
N LYS A 52 -5.24 -5.07 -10.56
CA LYS A 52 -4.19 -5.75 -11.33
C LYS A 52 -2.83 -5.04 -11.21
N ARG A 53 -2.81 -3.71 -11.23
CA ARG A 53 -1.56 -2.94 -11.07
C ARG A 53 -1.00 -3.08 -9.65
N ILE A 54 -1.83 -3.00 -8.62
CA ILE A 54 -1.42 -3.15 -7.21
C ILE A 54 -0.82 -4.54 -6.95
N GLN A 55 -1.44 -5.59 -7.50
CA GLN A 55 -0.96 -6.97 -7.32
C GLN A 55 0.38 -7.22 -8.02
N ASN A 56 0.66 -6.52 -9.13
CA ASN A 56 1.87 -6.69 -9.94
C ASN A 56 2.92 -5.59 -9.72
N ALA A 57 2.70 -4.65 -8.80
CA ALA A 57 3.62 -3.54 -8.55
C ALA A 57 5.03 -4.02 -8.14
N GLY A 58 5.13 -5.19 -7.50
CA GLY A 58 6.42 -5.81 -7.19
C GLY A 58 7.18 -6.24 -8.44
N THR A 59 6.48 -6.80 -9.43
CA THR A 59 7.04 -7.18 -10.73
C THR A 59 7.43 -5.96 -11.56
N GLU A 60 6.60 -4.91 -11.56
CA GLU A 60 6.87 -3.62 -12.24
C GLU A 60 8.22 -3.04 -11.81
N VAL A 61 8.58 -3.15 -10.53
CA VAL A 61 9.88 -2.66 -10.01
C VAL A 61 11.05 -3.54 -10.45
N VAL A 62 10.86 -4.86 -10.54
CA VAL A 62 11.91 -5.78 -11.01
C VAL A 62 12.21 -5.56 -12.50
N GLU A 63 11.15 -5.38 -13.29
CA GLU A 63 11.24 -5.06 -14.72
C GLU A 63 11.87 -3.69 -14.93
N ALA A 64 11.45 -2.66 -14.19
CA ALA A 64 12.03 -1.32 -14.26
C ALA A 64 13.52 -1.30 -13.84
N LYS A 65 13.94 -2.23 -12.99
CA LYS A 65 15.34 -2.42 -12.61
C LYS A 65 16.10 -3.37 -13.55
N ALA A 66 15.51 -3.79 -14.67
CA ALA A 66 16.10 -4.72 -15.64
C ALA A 66 16.67 -6.00 -14.98
N GLY A 67 15.99 -6.53 -13.95
CA GLY A 67 16.46 -7.69 -13.20
C GLY A 67 17.45 -7.37 -12.07
N GLY A 68 17.77 -6.11 -11.80
CA GLY A 68 18.63 -5.64 -10.70
C GLY A 68 18.05 -5.79 -9.28
N GLY A 69 17.03 -6.65 -9.11
CA GLY A 69 16.40 -6.95 -7.83
C GLY A 69 15.06 -6.26 -7.58
N SER A 70 14.45 -6.53 -6.42
CA SER A 70 13.10 -6.09 -6.05
C SER A 70 13.06 -4.69 -5.42
N ALA A 71 11.86 -4.27 -4.99
CA ALA A 71 11.62 -3.00 -4.35
C ALA A 71 12.35 -2.88 -2.99
N THR A 72 13.40 -2.05 -2.94
CA THR A 72 14.26 -1.87 -1.75
C THR A 72 13.91 -0.62 -0.95
N LEU A 73 13.99 0.56 -1.56
CA LEU A 73 13.75 1.85 -0.87
C LEU A 73 12.28 2.04 -0.44
N SER A 74 11.34 1.69 -1.32
CA SER A 74 9.90 1.78 -1.01
C SER A 74 9.49 0.80 0.08
N MET A 75 10.09 -0.39 0.11
CA MET A 75 9.89 -1.35 1.20
C MET A 75 10.54 -0.87 2.50
N GLY A 76 11.74 -0.28 2.44
CA GLY A 76 12.39 0.33 3.60
C GLY A 76 11.53 1.41 4.26
N GLN A 77 10.89 2.27 3.46
CA GLN A 77 9.91 3.24 3.98
C GLN A 77 8.65 2.53 4.55
N ALA A 78 8.08 1.55 3.85
CA ALA A 78 6.94 0.82 4.39
C ALA A 78 7.24 0.19 5.77
N ALA A 79 8.43 -0.39 5.92
CA ALA A 79 8.92 -0.99 7.16
C ALA A 79 9.19 0.05 8.25
N ALA A 80 9.84 1.17 7.93
CA ALA A 80 10.09 2.26 8.90
C ALA A 80 8.77 2.81 9.47
N ARG A 81 7.77 3.06 8.60
CA ARG A 81 6.42 3.48 9.00
C ARG A 81 5.77 2.45 9.91
N PHE A 82 5.80 1.17 9.56
CA PHE A 82 5.24 0.11 10.39
C PHE A 82 5.92 0.02 11.76
N GLY A 83 7.26 0.12 11.79
CA GLY A 83 8.04 0.16 13.03
C GLY A 83 7.66 1.34 13.92
N SER A 84 7.46 2.54 13.36
CA SER A 84 7.01 3.71 14.11
C SER A 84 5.62 3.55 14.73
N PHE A 85 4.75 2.71 14.15
CA PHE A 85 3.45 2.39 14.78
C PHE A 85 3.58 1.37 15.92
N ILE A 86 4.54 0.45 15.84
CA ILE A 86 4.76 -0.59 16.86
C ILE A 86 5.55 -0.07 18.06
N ASP A 87 6.54 0.79 17.87
CA ASP A 87 7.41 1.30 18.95
C ASP A 87 6.62 1.91 20.14
N PRO A 88 5.59 2.74 19.92
CA PRO A 88 4.75 3.22 21.01
C PRO A 88 4.01 2.08 21.74
N CYS A 89 3.49 1.08 21.01
CA CYS A 89 2.78 -0.06 21.60
C CYS A 89 3.69 -0.88 22.55
N PHE A 90 4.98 -0.98 22.23
CA PHE A 90 5.97 -1.59 23.11
C PHE A 90 6.37 -0.68 24.29
N LYS A 91 6.55 0.64 24.06
CA LYS A 91 6.89 1.60 25.12
C LYS A 91 5.77 1.77 26.16
N TRP A 92 4.51 1.55 25.78
CA TRP A 92 3.38 1.63 26.70
C TRP A 92 3.27 0.43 27.69
N ARG A 93 4.17 -0.57 27.66
CA ARG A 93 4.31 -1.62 28.71
C ARG A 93 4.99 -1.15 30.02
N LYS A 94 5.01 0.15 30.35
CA LYS A 94 5.56 0.66 31.62
C LYS A 94 4.56 1.46 32.48
N ARG A 95 3.26 1.48 32.14
CA ARG A 95 2.25 2.17 32.95
C ARG A 95 0.93 1.41 33.01
N CYS A 96 0.96 0.28 33.72
CA CYS A 96 -0.24 -0.36 34.26
C CYS A 96 -0.06 -0.44 35.78
N TYR A 97 -0.32 0.67 36.46
CA TYR A 97 -0.87 0.78 37.81
C TYR A 97 -1.68 2.08 37.83
#